data_AF-A0A520BNB3-F1
#
_entry.id   AF-A0A520BNB3-F1
#
_cell.length_a   1.000
_cell.length_b   1.000
_cell.length_c   1.000
_cell.angle_alpha   90.00
_cell.angle_beta   90.00
_cell.angle_gamma   90.00
#
_symmetry.space_group_name_H-M   'P 1'
#
loop_
_entity.id
_entity.type
_entity.pdbx_description
1 polymer ?
#
loop_
_entity_poly.entity_id
_entity_poly.type
_entity_poly.pdbx_seq_one_letter_code
_entity_poly.pdbx_strand_id
1 'polypeptide(L)'
;MKPLLHVPTISVPEAKARVERFRKVLSGAMPEENIPRAVLIPIADILAIIDKYQFTDKDGNTRNELQGVRAYFAIKEADENLPNDVTALIVPVNLKGQDIINTNYALGDDDVDTDIYDFTKPCPDVCDPESPLFVP
;
A
#
# COMPACT_ATOMS: atom_id res chain seq x y z
N MET A 1 8.84 -1.01 -26.50
CA MET A 1 9.58 -1.98 -25.64
C MET A 1 8.77 -2.19 -24.38
N LYS A 2 8.64 -3.43 -23.89
CA LYS A 2 8.04 -3.67 -22.58
C LYS A 2 9.01 -3.16 -21.50
N PRO A 3 8.52 -2.46 -20.46
CA PRO A 3 9.38 -1.98 -19.38
C PRO A 3 10.04 -3.17 -18.67
N LEU A 4 11.31 -3.00 -18.29
CA LEU A 4 12.07 -4.01 -17.57
C LEU A 4 11.73 -3.92 -16.08
N LEU A 5 11.03 -4.92 -15.56
CA LEU A 5 10.81 -5.04 -14.11
C LEU A 5 12.05 -5.66 -13.47
N HIS A 6 12.62 -4.99 -12.48
CA HIS A 6 13.81 -5.46 -11.75
C HIS A 6 13.48 -6.37 -10.56
N VAL A 7 12.19 -6.58 -10.26
CA VAL A 7 11.73 -7.40 -9.15
C VAL A 7 11.59 -8.86 -9.63
N PRO A 8 12.19 -9.84 -8.92
CA PRO A 8 12.07 -11.24 -9.30
C PRO A 8 10.64 -11.74 -9.12
N THR A 9 10.16 -12.52 -10.09
CA THR A 9 8.90 -13.26 -9.99
C THR A 9 9.12 -14.57 -9.22
N ILE A 10 8.12 -15.01 -8.46
CA ILE A 10 8.10 -16.32 -7.79
C ILE A 10 7.03 -17.23 -8.40
N SER A 11 7.17 -18.54 -8.19
CA SER A 11 6.17 -19.51 -8.65
C SER A 11 4.87 -19.44 -7.83
N VAL A 12 3.74 -19.84 -8.42
CA VAL A 12 2.46 -19.91 -7.70
C VAL A 12 2.52 -20.81 -6.47
N PRO A 13 3.09 -22.04 -6.51
CA PRO A 13 3.21 -22.88 -5.32
C PRO A 13 4.01 -22.21 -4.19
N GLU A 14 5.09 -21.52 -4.55
CA GLU A 14 5.91 -20.79 -3.57
C GLU A 14 5.14 -19.62 -2.96
N ALA A 15 4.40 -18.86 -3.77
CA ALA A 15 3.55 -17.77 -3.30
C ALA A 15 2.48 -18.25 -2.32
N LYS A 16 1.77 -19.35 -2.64
CA LYS A 16 0.79 -19.99 -1.73
C LYS A 16 1.42 -20.35 -0.39
N ALA A 17 2.57 -21.04 -0.43
CA ALA A 17 3.25 -21.47 0.78
C ALA A 17 3.73 -20.28 1.64
N ARG A 18 4.09 -19.14 1.03
CA ARG A 18 4.43 -17.90 1.76
C ARG A 18 3.21 -17.30 2.45
N VAL A 19 2.07 -17.23 1.76
CA VAL A 19 0.80 -16.72 2.34
C VAL A 19 0.33 -17.60 3.50
N GLU A 20 0.33 -18.92 3.33
CA GLU A 20 -0.05 -19.86 4.40
C GLU A 20 0.85 -19.74 5.63
N ARG A 21 2.17 -19.63 5.43
CA ARG A 21 3.12 -19.42 6.53
C ARG A 21 2.87 -18.11 7.27
N PHE A 22 2.61 -17.02 6.53
CA PHE A 22 2.31 -15.73 7.13
C PHE A 22 1.05 -15.80 8.01
N ARG A 23 -0.04 -16.38 7.49
CA ARG A 23 -1.27 -16.59 8.27
C ARG A 23 -1.03 -17.46 9.51
N LYS A 24 -0.27 -18.54 9.37
CA LYS A 24 0.06 -19.41 10.50
C LYS A 24 0.84 -18.70 11.61
N VAL A 25 1.73 -17.76 11.25
CA VAL A 25 2.50 -16.97 12.23
C VAL A 25 1.61 -15.99 12.97
N LEU A 26 0.62 -15.41 12.30
CA LEU A 26 -0.31 -14.45 12.92
C LEU A 26 -1.49 -15.13 13.65
N SER A 27 -1.80 -16.38 13.29
CA SER A 27 -2.84 -17.17 13.95
C SER A 27 -2.51 -17.34 15.44
N GLY A 28 -3.42 -16.87 16.29
CA GLY A 28 -3.26 -16.85 17.76
C GLY A 28 -2.62 -15.58 18.32
N ALA A 29 -2.06 -14.70 17.48
CA ALA A 29 -1.61 -13.36 17.89
C ALA A 29 -2.73 -12.30 17.74
N MET A 30 -3.70 -12.57 16.86
CA MET A 30 -4.88 -11.73 16.63
C MET A 30 -6.08 -12.61 16.22
N PRO A 31 -7.32 -12.10 16.34
CA PRO A 31 -8.51 -12.76 15.79
C PRO A 31 -8.33 -13.09 14.30
N GLU A 32 -8.88 -14.21 13.85
CA GLU A 32 -8.69 -14.72 12.49
C GLU A 32 -9.25 -13.74 11.43
N GLU A 33 -10.33 -13.06 11.78
CA GLU A 33 -10.97 -11.98 11.03
C GLU A 33 -10.06 -10.76 10.86
N ASN A 34 -9.09 -10.55 11.75
CA ASN A 34 -8.18 -9.41 11.70
C ASN A 34 -6.88 -9.74 10.96
N ILE A 35 -6.66 -11.00 10.56
CA ILE A 35 -5.45 -11.39 9.86
C ILE A 35 -5.48 -10.80 8.44
N PRO A 36 -4.52 -9.91 8.08
CA PRO A 36 -4.48 -9.31 6.75
C PRO A 36 -4.33 -10.37 5.66
N ARG A 37 -5.24 -10.34 4.68
CA ARG A 37 -5.25 -11.27 3.54
C ARG A 37 -4.61 -10.65 2.31
N ALA A 38 -5.19 -9.56 1.84
CA ALA A 38 -4.71 -8.76 0.71
C ALA A 38 -5.28 -7.35 0.82
N VAL A 39 -4.63 -6.41 0.13
CA VAL A 39 -5.17 -5.07 -0.09
C VAL A 39 -5.18 -4.80 -1.59
N LEU A 40 -6.32 -4.33 -2.10
CA LEU A 40 -6.43 -3.86 -3.46
C LEU A 40 -5.90 -2.43 -3.55
N ILE A 41 -4.85 -2.23 -4.35
CA ILE A 41 -4.35 -0.90 -4.69
C ILE A 41 -4.70 -0.63 -6.16
N PRO A 42 -5.69 0.23 -6.45
CA PRO A 42 -6.05 0.55 -7.82
C PRO A 42 -4.88 1.17 -8.59
N ILE A 43 -4.66 0.67 -9.81
CA ILE A 43 -3.60 1.19 -10.69
C ILE A 43 -3.82 2.68 -10.99
N ALA A 44 -5.08 3.10 -11.14
CA ALA A 44 -5.42 4.51 -11.40
C ALA A 44 -4.90 5.44 -10.29
N ASP A 45 -4.98 5.01 -9.03
CA ASP A 45 -4.50 5.81 -7.89
C ASP A 45 -2.97 5.84 -7.82
N ILE A 46 -2.30 4.72 -8.14
CA ILE A 46 -0.84 4.70 -8.29
C ILE A 46 -0.38 5.63 -9.41
N LEU A 47 -1.08 5.65 -10.55
CA LEU A 47 -0.79 6.57 -11.65
C LEU A 47 -1.02 8.03 -11.23
N ALA A 48 -2.10 8.32 -10.52
CA ALA A 48 -2.37 9.65 -10.00
C ALA A 48 -1.28 10.13 -9.03
N ILE A 49 -0.76 9.26 -8.16
CA ILE A 49 0.39 9.56 -7.30
C ILE A 49 1.61 9.88 -8.15
N ILE A 50 1.92 9.06 -9.16
CA ILE A 50 3.07 9.28 -10.06
C ILE A 50 2.95 10.62 -10.78
N ASP A 51 1.76 10.95 -11.29
CA ASP A 51 1.47 12.19 -12.02
C ASP A 51 1.57 13.43 -11.11
N LYS A 52 1.15 13.33 -9.85
CA LYS A 52 1.28 14.40 -8.85
C LYS A 52 2.72 14.89 -8.66
N TYR A 53 3.71 14.00 -8.77
CA TYR A 53 5.14 14.32 -8.62
C TYR A 53 5.86 14.54 -9.95
N GLN A 54 5.13 14.60 -11.07
CA GLN A 54 5.69 15.02 -12.35
C GLN A 54 5.72 16.54 -12.47
N PHE A 55 6.82 17.06 -13.01
CA PHE A 55 6.97 18.48 -13.29
C PHE A 55 7.79 18.69 -14.56
N THR A 56 7.61 19.84 -15.20
CA THR A 56 8.43 20.26 -16.35
C THR A 56 9.60 21.07 -15.84
N ASP A 57 10.82 20.65 -16.17
CA ASP A 57 12.02 21.42 -15.86
C ASP A 57 12.13 22.68 -16.75
N LYS A 58 13.09 23.55 -16.40
CA LYS A 58 13.40 24.77 -17.16
C LYS A 58 13.82 24.53 -18.62
N ASP A 59 14.20 23.31 -18.96
CA ASP A 59 14.65 22.89 -20.29
C ASP A 59 13.50 22.23 -21.09
N GLY A 60 12.28 22.22 -20.55
CA GLY A 60 11.08 21.68 -21.18
C GLY A 60 10.93 20.16 -21.05
N ASN A 61 11.74 19.49 -20.23
CA ASN A 61 11.66 18.04 -20.04
C ASN A 61 10.77 17.68 -18.85
N THR A 62 9.90 16.69 -19.03
CA THR A 62 9.15 16.10 -17.92
C THR A 62 10.09 15.27 -17.03
N ARG A 63 10.12 15.59 -15.74
CA ARG A 63 10.85 14.85 -14.71
C ARG A 63 9.88 14.38 -13.63
N ASN A 64 10.32 13.37 -12.88
CA ASN A 64 9.59 12.85 -11.72
C ASN A 64 10.53 12.78 -10.52
N GLU A 65 10.10 13.29 -9.37
CA GLU A 65 10.86 13.22 -8.10
C GLU A 65 10.61 11.92 -7.31
N LEU A 66 9.75 11.06 -7.83
CA LEU A 66 9.38 9.79 -7.22
C LEU A 66 10.32 8.66 -7.66
N GLN A 67 10.92 7.98 -6.69
CA GLN A 67 11.65 6.72 -6.87
C GLN A 67 10.71 5.50 -6.84
N GLY A 68 9.63 5.60 -6.08
CA GLY A 68 8.65 4.54 -5.92
C GLY A 68 7.65 4.85 -4.82
N VAL A 69 6.96 3.81 -4.32
CA VAL A 69 6.07 3.90 -3.17
C VAL A 69 6.41 2.83 -2.15
N ARG A 70 6.14 3.08 -0.87
CA ARG A 70 6.29 2.14 0.23
C ARG A 70 4.94 1.80 0.82
N ALA A 71 4.70 0.52 1.11
CA ALA A 71 3.51 0.06 1.82
C ALA A 71 3.84 -0.18 3.30
N TYR A 72 3.04 0.40 4.19
CA TYR A 72 3.08 0.15 5.63
C TYR A 72 1.81 -0.57 6.06
N PHE A 73 1.95 -1.61 6.89
CA PHE A 73 0.80 -2.23 7.54
C PHE A 73 0.57 -1.58 8.90
N ALA A 74 -0.65 -1.11 9.14
CA ALA A 74 -1.06 -0.39 10.35
C ALA A 74 -2.39 -0.93 10.89
N ILE A 75 -2.74 -0.54 12.11
CA ILE A 75 -4.03 -0.86 12.74
C ILE A 75 -4.68 0.49 13.06
N LYS A 76 -5.95 0.68 12.69
CA LYS A 76 -6.72 1.88 13.08
C LYS A 76 -7.06 1.80 14.56
N GLU A 77 -6.84 2.88 15.31
CA GLU A 77 -7.08 2.95 16.77
C GLU A 77 -8.56 2.91 17.19
N ALA A 78 -9.52 2.91 16.25
CA ALA A 78 -10.94 2.92 16.61
C ALA A 78 -11.37 1.57 17.23
N ASP A 79 -11.44 1.55 18.56
CA ASP A 79 -11.87 0.46 19.45
C ASP A 79 -11.01 -0.81 19.39
N GLU A 80 -10.17 -1.03 20.40
CA GLU A 80 -9.43 -2.28 20.67
C GLU A 80 -10.35 -3.54 20.74
N ASN A 81 -11.67 -3.35 20.75
CA ASN A 81 -12.70 -4.39 20.84
C ASN A 81 -13.47 -4.66 19.54
N LEU A 82 -13.21 -3.92 18.46
CA LEU A 82 -13.77 -4.22 17.13
C LEU A 82 -12.76 -5.02 16.29
N PRO A 83 -13.23 -5.79 15.28
CA PRO A 83 -12.35 -6.43 14.32
C PRO A 83 -11.64 -5.34 13.50
N ASN A 84 -10.53 -4.83 14.01
CA ASN A 84 -9.79 -3.76 13.37
C ASN A 84 -9.01 -4.30 12.20
N ASP A 85 -9.48 -3.94 11.02
CA ASP A 85 -8.89 -4.26 9.75
C ASP A 85 -7.44 -3.75 9.67
N VAL A 86 -6.50 -4.67 9.46
CA VAL A 86 -5.13 -4.27 9.13
C VAL A 86 -5.17 -3.43 7.85
N THR A 87 -4.59 -2.25 7.98
CA THR A 87 -4.57 -1.16 7.00
C THR A 87 -3.28 -1.19 6.22
N ALA A 88 -3.33 -1.03 4.89
CA ALA A 88 -2.12 -0.76 4.11
C ALA A 88 -2.07 0.72 3.70
N LEU A 89 -1.09 1.43 4.24
CA LEU A 89 -0.80 2.82 3.90
C LEU A 89 0.26 2.85 2.80
N ILE A 90 0.04 3.61 1.74
CA ILE A 90 1.00 3.81 0.65
C ILE A 90 1.61 5.20 0.79
N VAL A 91 2.94 5.25 0.81
CA VAL A 91 3.71 6.49 1.00
C VAL A 91 4.66 6.68 -0.18
N PRO A 92 4.62 7.84 -0.87
CA PRO A 92 5.56 8.18 -1.93
C PRO A 92 7.01 8.24 -1.42
N VAL A 93 7.97 7.75 -2.19
CA VAL A 93 9.41 7.73 -1.84
C VAL A 93 10.18 8.57 -2.84
N ASN A 94 10.94 9.55 -2.36
CA ASN A 94 11.74 10.44 -3.21
C ASN A 94 12.98 9.75 -3.78
N LEU A 95 13.67 10.42 -4.72
CA LEU A 95 14.93 9.94 -5.34
C LEU A 95 16.08 9.65 -4.36
N LYS A 96 15.99 10.06 -3.09
CA LYS A 96 16.97 9.77 -2.03
C LYS A 96 16.56 8.54 -1.19
N GLY A 97 15.48 7.87 -1.55
CA GLY A 97 14.93 6.75 -0.79
C GLY A 97 14.17 7.14 0.49
N GLN A 98 13.85 8.42 0.66
CA GLN A 98 13.15 8.94 1.85
C GLN A 98 11.66 9.08 1.58
N ASP A 99 10.85 8.83 2.61
CA ASP A 99 9.40 9.00 2.53
C ASP A 99 9.05 10.48 2.39
N ILE A 100 8.14 10.78 1.46
CA ILE A 100 7.59 12.11 1.26
C ILE A 100 6.38 12.24 2.17
N ILE A 101 6.56 12.89 3.30
CA ILE A 101 5.49 13.24 4.23
C ILE A 101 5.33 14.76 4.15
N ASN A 102 4.64 15.24 3.13
CA ASN A 102 4.31 16.66 3.07
C ASN A 102 3.17 16.93 4.05
N THR A 103 3.35 17.94 4.88
CA THR A 103 2.30 18.50 5.74
C THR A 103 1.93 19.83 5.13
N ASN A 104 0.78 19.92 4.48
CA ASN A 104 0.27 21.24 4.08
C ASN A 104 -0.24 21.91 5.35
N TYR A 105 0.58 22.77 5.96
CA TYR A 105 0.11 23.69 6.99
C TYR A 105 -0.78 24.76 6.33
N ALA A 106 -2.03 24.41 6.05
CA ALA A 106 -3.05 25.43 5.93
C ALA A 106 -3.21 26.04 7.33
N LEU A 107 -2.79 27.28 7.50
CA LEU A 107 -2.91 28.02 8.75
C LEU A 107 -4.37 28.04 9.20
N GLY A 108 -4.76 27.13 10.09
CA GLY A 108 -6.05 27.15 10.79
C GLY A 108 -6.93 25.89 10.71
N ASP A 109 -6.52 24.83 10.01
CA ASP A 109 -7.21 23.54 10.08
C ASP A 109 -6.42 22.57 10.98
N ASP A 110 -7.09 21.96 11.95
CA ASP A 110 -6.54 20.88 12.80
C ASP A 110 -6.34 19.57 12.00
N ASP A 111 -6.83 19.52 10.76
CA ASP A 111 -6.64 18.41 9.82
C ASP A 111 -5.46 18.70 8.88
N VAL A 112 -4.30 18.18 9.24
CA VAL A 112 -3.11 18.24 8.39
C VAL A 112 -3.22 17.17 7.31
N ASP A 113 -3.58 17.57 6.09
CA ASP A 113 -3.52 16.68 4.93
C ASP A 113 -2.06 16.24 4.71
N THR A 114 -1.84 14.93 4.79
CA THR A 114 -0.53 14.30 4.51
C THR A 114 -0.56 13.49 3.23
N ASP A 115 0.61 13.33 2.59
CA ASP A 115 0.79 12.45 1.42
C ASP A 115 0.82 10.95 1.79
N ILE A 116 0.11 10.55 2.85
CA ILE A 116 -0.07 9.16 3.29
C ILE A 116 -1.44 8.70 2.81
N TYR A 117 -1.45 7.76 1.87
CA TYR A 117 -2.68 7.27 1.27
C TYR A 117 -3.12 5.99 1.95
N ASP A 118 -4.29 6.01 2.57
CA ASP A 118 -4.88 4.83 3.16
C ASP A 118 -5.62 4.00 2.10
N PHE A 119 -5.04 2.88 1.70
CA PHE A 119 -5.65 1.93 0.78
C PHE A 119 -6.48 0.86 1.49
N THR A 120 -7.00 1.12 2.70
CA THR A 120 -7.98 0.23 3.36
C THR A 120 -9.26 0.11 2.57
N LYS A 121 -9.25 -0.80 1.61
CA LYS A 121 -10.32 -1.77 1.49
C LYS A 121 -9.71 -3.09 1.95
N PRO A 122 -9.88 -3.43 3.23
CA PRO A 122 -9.50 -4.74 3.70
C PRO A 122 -10.34 -5.75 2.89
N CYS A 123 -9.90 -6.98 2.83
CA CYS A 123 -10.72 -8.06 2.33
C CYS A 123 -11.82 -8.47 3.33
N PRO A 124 -12.92 -7.69 3.48
CA PRO A 124 -14.20 -8.34 3.71
C PRO A 124 -15.07 -8.51 2.45
N ASP A 125 -14.98 -7.63 1.44
CA ASP A 125 -15.92 -7.68 0.30
C ASP A 125 -15.29 -7.78 -1.10
N VAL A 126 -13.97 -7.58 -1.23
CA VAL A 126 -13.29 -7.39 -2.55
C VAL A 126 -12.12 -8.35 -2.75
N CYS A 127 -11.92 -9.32 -1.85
CA CYS A 127 -10.96 -10.39 -2.13
C CYS A 127 -11.45 -11.21 -3.32
N ASP A 128 -10.53 -11.61 -4.19
CA ASP A 128 -10.83 -12.54 -5.28
C ASP A 128 -10.81 -13.98 -4.74
N PRO A 129 -11.96 -14.61 -4.44
CA PRO A 129 -12.00 -15.97 -3.89
C PRO A 129 -11.48 -17.01 -4.87
N GLU A 130 -11.44 -16.69 -6.18
CA GLU A 130 -10.91 -17.56 -7.23
C GLU A 130 -9.38 -17.45 -7.35
N SER A 131 -8.76 -16.50 -6.65
CA SER A 131 -7.32 -16.33 -6.66
C SER A 131 -6.64 -17.58 -6.08
N PRO A 132 -5.59 -18.12 -6.72
CA PRO A 132 -4.83 -19.24 -6.17
C PRO A 132 -4.16 -18.90 -4.83
N LEU A 133 -4.05 -17.61 -4.49
CA LEU A 133 -3.49 -17.10 -3.24
C LEU A 133 -4.58 -16.82 -2.18
N PHE A 134 -5.86 -16.93 -2.55
CA PHE A 134 -6.94 -16.87 -1.59
C PHE A 134 -6.91 -18.14 -0.75
N VAL A 135 -6.44 -17.99 0.49
CA VAL A 135 -6.57 -19.02 1.51
C VAL A 135 -7.85 -18.66 2.29
N PRO A 136 -8.82 -19.57 2.46
CA PRO A 136 -10.00 -19.34 3.31
C PRO A 136 -9.64 -19.09 4.77
#